data_AF-A0A136KWJ8-F1
#
_entry.id   AF-A0A136KWJ8-F1
#
_cell.length_a   1.000
_cell.length_b   1.000
_cell.length_c   1.000
_cell.angle_alpha   90.00
_cell.angle_beta   90.00
_cell.angle_gamma   90.00
#
_symmetry.space_group_name_H-M   'P 1'
#
loop_
_entity.id
_entity.type
_entity.pdbx_description
1 polymer ?
#
loop_
_entity_poly.entity_id
_entity_poly.type
_entity_poly.pdbx_seq_one_letter_code
_entity_poly.pdbx_strand_id
1 'polypeptide(L)'
;MKKFDVRIVMGLLLIVGGGLMLAQTMGYLENVSDYFWGILFVMVGLTFLSLLFSDKNNWWSAIPGFIFLALGALILLPESLEDIGGGIFLGGVALSFWYVYLTDRNGRWWAIIPAGVVTALSLLVIVSEYFEDYSAAIVLGGIGLTFLFVYLTNRTERWWALIPFGVLSTLATITVVSEKVGEFQSAGVFFLGLAITFLLVALLTKMTWAYYPAAVLAVMGIFGLASLLNVMNYVWAVGLIVVGVFVLFRYFMGRA
;
A
#
# COMPACT_ATOMS: atom_id res chain seq x y z
N MET A 1 37.03 26.02 -3.39
CA MET A 1 37.19 24.90 -2.43
C MET A 1 37.55 23.66 -3.23
N LYS A 2 38.67 22.97 -2.93
CA LYS A 2 39.05 21.74 -3.65
C LYS A 2 37.96 20.69 -3.44
N LYS A 3 37.40 20.15 -4.52
CA LYS A 3 36.47 19.03 -4.45
C LYS A 3 37.25 17.84 -3.85
N PHE A 4 36.84 17.38 -2.67
CA PHE A 4 37.37 16.15 -2.09
C PHE A 4 37.08 15.00 -3.06
N ASP A 5 38.07 14.14 -3.33
CA ASP A 5 37.86 12.99 -4.20
C ASP A 5 37.00 11.97 -3.45
N VAL A 6 35.80 11.71 -3.96
CA VAL A 6 34.83 10.76 -3.40
C VAL A 6 35.47 9.39 -3.20
N ARG A 7 36.43 9.00 -4.04
CA ARG A 7 37.15 7.73 -3.94
C ARG A 7 37.95 7.64 -2.64
N ILE A 8 38.54 8.75 -2.19
CA ILE A 8 39.31 8.78 -0.93
C ILE A 8 38.37 8.63 0.26
N VAL A 9 37.23 9.32 0.24
CA VAL A 9 36.23 9.24 1.32
C VAL A 9 35.66 7.83 1.41
N MET A 10 35.25 7.25 0.28
CA MET A 10 34.73 5.88 0.22
C MET A 10 35.79 4.86 0.63
N GLY A 11 37.04 5.01 0.18
CA GLY A 11 38.15 4.14 0.57
C GLY A 11 38.42 4.16 2.07
N LEU A 12 38.44 5.35 2.68
CA LEU A 12 38.64 5.50 4.12
C LEU A 12 37.46 4.92 4.92
N LEU A 13 36.22 5.18 4.48
CA LEU A 13 35.02 4.58 5.08
C LEU A 13 35.07 3.04 5.05
N LEU A 14 35.47 2.45 3.92
CA LEU A 14 35.59 1.00 3.78
C LEU A 14 36.68 0.40 4.67
N ILE A 15 37.84 1.07 4.78
CA ILE A 15 38.94 0.61 5.65
C ILE A 15 38.52 0.66 7.12
N VAL A 16 37.94 1.79 7.55
CA VAL A 16 37.49 1.96 8.93
C VAL A 16 36.34 0.98 9.24
N GLY A 17 35.30 0.96 8.41
CA GLY A 17 34.15 0.07 8.59
C GLY A 17 34.55 -1.41 8.59
N GLY A 18 35.37 -1.84 7.63
CA GLY A 18 35.87 -3.21 7.55
C GLY A 18 36.73 -3.60 8.75
N GLY A 19 37.61 -2.69 9.21
CA GLY A 19 38.42 -2.91 10.40
C GLY A 19 37.58 -3.06 11.68
N LEU A 20 36.56 -2.22 11.85
CA LEU A 20 35.63 -2.30 12.98
C LEU A 20 34.82 -3.60 12.98
N MET A 21 34.30 -4.01 11.81
CA MET A 21 33.53 -5.26 11.68
C MET A 21 34.41 -6.50 11.90
N LEU A 22 35.68 -6.45 11.47
CA LEU A 22 36.63 -7.52 11.74
C LEU A 22 36.90 -7.64 13.25
N ALA A 23 37.14 -6.51 13.92
CA ALA A 23 37.33 -6.48 15.38
C ALA A 23 36.10 -7.01 16.14
N GLN A 24 34.89 -6.66 15.68
CA GLN A 24 33.64 -7.22 16.22
C GLN A 24 33.56 -8.74 16.00
N THR A 25 33.88 -9.22 14.80
CA THR A 25 33.85 -10.66 14.47
C THR A 25 34.85 -11.46 15.33
N MET A 26 35.97 -10.86 15.70
CA MET A 26 36.97 -11.44 16.60
C MET A 26 36.58 -11.37 18.08
N GLY A 27 35.44 -10.76 18.44
CA GLY A 27 34.95 -10.65 19.81
C GLY A 27 35.62 -9.54 20.63
N TYR A 28 36.35 -8.61 20.00
CA TYR A 28 36.96 -7.48 20.72
C TYR A 28 35.98 -6.33 21.01
N LEU A 29 34.91 -6.22 20.22
CA LEU A 29 33.93 -5.15 20.29
C LEU A 29 32.52 -5.70 20.04
N GLU A 30 31.51 -5.08 20.65
CA GLU A 30 30.10 -5.44 20.48
C GLU A 30 29.34 -4.29 19.79
N ASN A 31 28.39 -4.65 18.91
CA ASN A 31 27.45 -3.73 18.24
C ASN A 31 28.07 -2.57 17.42
N VAL A 32 29.38 -2.61 17.14
CA VAL A 32 30.08 -1.53 16.43
C VAL A 32 29.63 -1.41 14.98
N SER A 33 29.26 -2.52 14.35
CA SER A 33 28.67 -2.54 13.01
C SER A 33 27.41 -1.67 12.95
N ASP A 34 26.53 -1.77 13.95
CA ASP A 34 25.26 -1.05 13.97
C ASP A 34 25.51 0.44 14.19
N TYR A 35 26.40 0.81 15.11
CA TYR A 35 26.83 2.19 15.27
C TYR A 35 27.43 2.77 13.99
N PHE A 36 28.32 2.02 13.32
CA PHE A 36 28.97 2.47 12.09
C PHE A 36 27.96 2.71 10.97
N TRP A 37 27.12 1.71 10.65
CA TRP A 37 26.12 1.84 9.58
C TRP A 37 25.02 2.83 9.93
N GLY A 38 24.55 2.82 11.17
CA GLY A 38 23.53 3.74 11.65
C GLY A 38 23.97 5.20 11.52
N ILE A 39 25.17 5.54 12.01
CA ILE A 39 25.73 6.89 11.87
C ILE A 39 25.96 7.25 10.40
N LEU A 40 26.48 6.31 9.59
CA LEU A 40 26.70 6.55 8.17
C LEU A 40 25.40 6.89 7.45
N PHE A 41 24.32 6.12 7.66
CA PHE A 41 23.01 6.39 7.07
C PHE A 41 22.41 7.69 7.57
N VAL A 42 22.57 8.03 8.86
CA VAL A 42 22.15 9.35 9.38
C VAL A 42 22.88 10.46 8.63
N MET A 43 24.21 10.37 8.47
CA MET A 43 24.98 11.37 7.74
C MET A 43 24.54 11.49 6.28
N VAL A 44 24.34 10.37 5.59
CA VAL A 44 23.82 10.37 4.21
C VAL A 44 22.43 11.04 4.16
N GLY A 45 21.52 10.70 5.07
CA GLY A 45 20.20 11.33 5.16
C GLY A 45 20.28 12.84 5.38
N LEU A 46 21.14 13.30 6.29
CA LEU A 46 21.40 14.73 6.52
C LEU A 46 21.96 15.44 5.28
N THR A 47 22.78 14.79 4.46
CA THR A 47 23.25 15.39 3.19
C THR A 47 22.11 15.58 2.18
N PHE A 48 21.16 14.66 2.09
CA PHE A 48 19.98 14.85 1.23
C PHE A 48 19.02 15.91 1.77
N LEU A 49 18.85 15.98 3.10
CA LEU A 49 18.07 17.06 3.71
C LEU A 49 18.75 18.42 3.56
N SER A 50 20.07 18.51 3.59
CA SER A 50 20.75 19.80 3.32
C SER A 50 20.54 20.25 1.88
N LEU A 51 20.54 19.32 0.89
CA LEU A 51 20.15 19.61 -0.49
C LEU A 51 18.70 20.08 -0.61
N LEU A 52 17.80 19.52 0.21
CA LEU A 52 16.37 19.89 0.24
C LEU A 52 16.19 21.34 0.69
N PHE A 53 16.88 21.75 1.76
CA PHE A 53 16.76 23.09 2.32
C PHE A 53 17.57 24.14 1.54
N SER A 54 18.55 23.70 0.74
CA SER A 54 19.35 24.61 -0.10
C SER A 54 18.57 25.17 -1.29
N ASP A 55 17.72 24.36 -1.91
CA ASP A 55 16.87 24.79 -3.03
C ASP A 55 15.50 24.09 -2.95
N LYS A 56 14.42 24.89 -2.94
CA LYS A 56 13.04 24.40 -2.91
C LYS A 56 12.67 23.55 -4.13
N ASN A 57 13.44 23.63 -5.21
CA ASN A 57 13.29 22.77 -6.38
C ASN A 57 13.79 21.34 -6.14
N ASN A 58 14.62 21.10 -5.12
CA ASN A 58 15.14 19.78 -4.77
C ASN A 58 14.17 18.96 -3.89
N TRP A 59 12.86 19.13 -4.05
CA TRP A 59 11.85 18.42 -3.27
C TRP A 59 12.03 16.90 -3.24
N TRP A 60 12.59 16.33 -4.32
CA TRP A 60 12.84 14.91 -4.47
C TRP A 60 13.81 14.38 -3.40
N SER A 61 14.72 15.23 -2.88
CA SER A 61 15.71 14.80 -1.88
C SER A 61 15.10 14.56 -0.50
N ALA A 62 13.86 15.00 -0.26
CA ALA A 62 13.11 14.61 0.92
C ALA A 62 12.98 13.08 1.03
N ILE A 63 12.67 12.40 -0.08
CA ILE A 63 12.45 10.94 -0.10
C ILE A 63 13.69 10.19 0.41
N PRO A 64 14.87 10.25 -0.26
CA PRO A 64 16.07 9.58 0.23
C PRO A 64 16.54 10.15 1.59
N GLY A 65 16.39 11.46 1.84
CA GLY A 65 16.82 12.08 3.09
C GLY A 65 16.10 11.50 4.32
N PHE A 66 14.77 11.48 4.30
CA PHE A 66 13.97 10.90 5.38
C PHE A 66 14.13 9.39 5.45
N ILE A 67 14.23 8.67 4.32
CA ILE A 67 14.44 7.21 4.32
C ILE A 67 15.78 6.84 4.97
N PHE A 68 16.87 7.50 4.59
CA PHE A 68 18.19 7.22 5.18
C PHE A 68 18.27 7.62 6.65
N LEU A 69 17.62 8.73 7.05
CA LEU A 69 17.49 9.07 8.46
C LEU A 69 16.68 8.03 9.23
N ALA A 70 15.56 7.57 8.69
CA ALA A 70 14.72 6.55 9.30
C ALA A 70 15.46 5.22 9.42
N LEU A 71 16.24 4.84 8.40
CA LEU A 71 17.06 3.64 8.41
C LEU A 71 18.20 3.74 9.44
N GLY A 72 18.88 4.88 9.49
CA GLY A 72 19.90 5.13 10.50
C GLY A 72 19.33 5.11 11.93
N ALA A 73 18.15 5.70 12.12
CA ALA A 73 17.45 5.66 13.40
C ALA A 73 16.99 4.24 13.78
N LEU A 74 16.54 3.42 12.81
CA LEU A 74 16.17 2.02 13.03
C LEU A 74 17.37 1.19 13.48
N ILE A 75 18.53 1.36 12.84
CA ILE A 75 19.75 0.61 13.18
C ILE A 75 20.28 1.01 14.56
N LEU A 76 20.16 2.30 14.93
CA LEU A 76 20.60 2.83 16.23
C LEU A 76 19.54 2.69 17.33
N LEU A 77 18.41 2.03 17.04
CA LEU A 77 17.31 1.90 17.97
C LEU A 77 17.71 0.95 19.11
N PRO A 78 17.38 1.25 20.38
CA PRO A 78 17.65 0.32 21.47
C PRO A 78 16.79 -0.94 21.32
N GLU A 79 17.32 -2.09 21.74
CA GLU A 79 16.66 -3.42 21.69
C GLU A 79 15.25 -3.39 22.30
N SER A 80 15.02 -2.57 23.33
CA SER A 80 13.70 -2.42 23.97
C SER A 80 12.59 -1.88 23.05
N LEU A 81 12.94 -1.34 21.88
CA LEU A 81 12.00 -0.79 20.90
C LEU A 81 12.05 -1.55 19.56
N GLU A 82 12.76 -2.67 19.50
CA GLU A 82 12.95 -3.43 18.25
C GLU A 82 11.61 -3.86 17.63
N ASP A 83 10.65 -4.27 18.45
CA ASP A 83 9.31 -4.70 18.02
C ASP A 83 8.55 -3.61 17.25
N ILE A 84 8.71 -2.34 17.65
CA ILE A 84 8.09 -1.19 16.97
C ILE A 84 9.03 -0.52 15.96
N GLY A 85 10.27 -0.99 15.85
CA GLY A 85 11.30 -0.38 15.01
C GLY A 85 10.89 -0.31 13.55
N GLY A 86 10.33 -1.41 13.01
CA GLY A 86 9.76 -1.42 11.66
C GLY A 86 8.68 -0.35 11.46
N GLY A 87 7.84 -0.12 12.47
CA GLY A 87 6.81 0.92 12.47
C GLY A 87 7.41 2.33 12.45
N ILE A 88 8.45 2.59 13.24
CA ILE A 88 9.18 3.87 13.27
C ILE A 88 9.83 4.14 11.91
N PHE A 89 10.49 3.12 11.32
CA PHE A 89 11.09 3.23 10.00
C PHE A 89 10.07 3.61 8.93
N LEU A 90 8.97 2.83 8.84
CA LEU A 90 7.88 3.13 7.91
C LEU A 90 7.27 4.52 8.18
N GLY A 91 7.17 4.94 9.44
CA GLY A 91 6.75 6.30 9.82
C GLY A 91 7.65 7.36 9.20
N GLY A 92 8.98 7.19 9.25
CA GLY A 92 9.94 8.06 8.59
C GLY A 92 9.81 8.07 7.06
N VAL A 93 9.56 6.91 6.44
CA VAL A 93 9.25 6.82 5.01
C VAL A 93 7.97 7.58 4.67
N ALA A 94 6.90 7.41 5.46
CA ALA A 94 5.63 8.12 5.26
C ALA A 94 5.79 9.63 5.39
N LEU A 95 6.57 10.11 6.38
CA LEU A 95 6.89 11.52 6.57
C LEU A 95 7.54 12.14 5.33
N SER A 96 8.36 11.37 4.60
CA SER A 96 8.97 11.83 3.36
C SER A 96 7.94 12.19 2.29
N PHE A 97 6.91 11.35 2.11
CA PHE A 97 5.84 11.58 1.14
C PHE A 97 4.85 12.63 1.62
N TRP A 98 4.56 12.69 2.92
CA TRP A 98 3.78 13.76 3.52
C TRP A 98 4.44 15.13 3.30
N TYR A 99 5.75 15.24 3.47
CA TYR A 99 6.50 16.46 3.16
C TYR A 99 6.33 16.86 1.69
N VAL A 100 6.52 15.90 0.76
CA VAL A 100 6.38 16.14 -0.69
C VAL A 100 4.97 16.61 -1.04
N TYR A 101 3.94 15.97 -0.50
CA TYR A 101 2.54 16.33 -0.71
C TYR A 101 2.19 17.72 -0.14
N LEU A 102 2.59 18.00 1.10
CA LEU A 102 2.24 19.23 1.79
C LEU A 102 2.91 20.47 1.18
N THR A 103 4.08 20.29 0.56
CA THR A 103 4.83 21.38 -0.09
C THR A 103 4.17 21.85 -1.40
N ASP A 104 3.53 20.94 -2.15
CA ASP A 104 2.78 21.27 -3.36
C ASP A 104 1.61 20.29 -3.56
N ARG A 105 0.47 20.61 -2.94
CA ARG A 105 -0.72 19.72 -2.94
C ARG A 105 -1.37 19.56 -4.32
N ASN A 106 -1.17 20.55 -5.20
CA ASN A 106 -1.78 20.56 -6.52
C ASN A 106 -0.90 19.83 -7.54
N GLY A 107 0.40 20.15 -7.59
CA GLY A 107 1.34 19.53 -8.52
C GLY A 107 1.81 18.14 -8.09
N ARG A 108 1.85 17.86 -6.77
CA ARG A 108 2.40 16.61 -6.20
C ARG A 108 1.36 15.80 -5.43
N TRP A 109 0.11 15.89 -5.87
CA TRP A 109 -1.01 15.19 -5.24
C TRP A 109 -0.82 13.68 -5.14
N TRP A 110 -0.11 13.08 -6.09
CA TRP A 110 0.16 11.64 -6.12
C TRP A 110 0.83 11.14 -4.83
N ALA A 111 1.59 12.00 -4.15
CA ALA A 111 2.35 11.63 -2.95
C ALA A 111 1.46 11.31 -1.75
N ILE A 112 0.20 11.73 -1.73
CA ILE A 112 -0.74 11.36 -0.65
C ILE A 112 -0.99 9.85 -0.60
N ILE A 113 -0.91 9.15 -1.75
CA ILE A 113 -1.13 7.70 -1.81
C ILE A 113 -0.01 6.94 -1.08
N PRO A 114 1.27 7.03 -1.48
CA PRO A 114 2.34 6.37 -0.73
C PRO A 114 2.42 6.89 0.71
N ALA A 115 2.14 8.18 0.97
CA ALA A 115 2.10 8.71 2.33
C ALA A 115 1.08 7.97 3.20
N GLY A 116 -0.20 7.93 2.78
CA GLY A 116 -1.26 7.30 3.56
C GLY A 116 -1.13 5.78 3.66
N VAL A 117 -0.71 5.10 2.58
CA VAL A 117 -0.47 3.65 2.59
C VAL A 117 0.64 3.28 3.57
N VAL A 118 1.77 3.98 3.51
CA VAL A 118 2.90 3.70 4.41
C VAL A 118 2.56 4.13 5.85
N THR A 119 1.77 5.19 6.05
CA THR A 119 1.23 5.53 7.38
C THR A 119 0.36 4.41 7.94
N ALA A 120 -0.53 3.82 7.13
CA ALA A 120 -1.36 2.71 7.57
C ALA A 120 -0.52 1.48 7.96
N LEU A 121 0.52 1.17 7.19
CA LEU A 121 1.45 0.08 7.51
C LEU A 121 2.30 0.37 8.76
N SER A 122 2.77 1.62 8.93
CA SER A 122 3.51 2.05 10.13
C SER A 122 2.64 1.88 11.38
N LEU A 123 1.39 2.35 11.34
CA LEU A 123 0.44 2.19 12.43
C LEU A 123 0.10 0.73 12.68
N LEU A 124 -0.04 -0.10 11.63
CA LEU A 124 -0.24 -1.53 11.80
C LEU A 124 0.90 -2.15 12.62
N VAL A 125 2.16 -1.92 12.24
CA VAL A 125 3.31 -2.53 12.94
C VAL A 125 3.35 -2.12 14.42
N ILE A 126 2.98 -0.88 14.74
CA ILE A 126 2.96 -0.39 16.12
C ILE A 126 1.79 -0.98 16.93
N VAL A 127 0.66 -1.22 16.27
CA VAL A 127 -0.61 -1.57 16.94
C VAL A 127 -0.92 -3.07 16.85
N SER A 128 -0.22 -3.83 15.99
CA SER A 128 -0.55 -5.22 15.68
C SER A 128 -0.52 -6.14 16.89
N GLU A 129 0.35 -5.87 17.86
CA GLU A 129 0.42 -6.63 19.12
C GLU A 129 -0.90 -6.59 19.91
N TYR A 130 -1.69 -5.52 19.75
CA TYR A 130 -2.96 -5.36 20.46
C TYR A 130 -4.18 -5.89 19.70
N PHE A 131 -4.06 -6.10 18.37
CA PHE A 131 -5.20 -6.39 17.49
C PHE A 131 -4.83 -7.39 16.38
N GLU A 132 -4.21 -8.52 16.74
CA GLU A 132 -3.74 -9.52 15.77
C GLU A 132 -4.86 -10.00 14.82
N ASP A 133 -6.04 -10.31 15.37
CA ASP A 133 -7.21 -10.80 14.62
C ASP A 133 -7.76 -9.78 13.61
N TYR A 134 -7.50 -8.49 13.81
CA TYR A 134 -8.02 -7.41 12.97
C TYR A 134 -6.94 -6.76 12.08
N SER A 135 -5.72 -7.29 12.10
CA SER A 135 -4.58 -6.75 11.35
C SER A 135 -4.91 -6.50 9.87
N ALA A 136 -5.49 -7.49 9.18
CA ALA A 136 -5.88 -7.37 7.78
C ALA A 136 -6.93 -6.26 7.57
N ALA A 137 -7.94 -6.16 8.44
CA ALA A 137 -8.98 -5.16 8.36
C ALA A 137 -8.43 -3.74 8.58
N ILE A 138 -7.49 -3.59 9.53
CA ILE A 138 -6.81 -2.33 9.82
C ILE A 138 -6.00 -1.87 8.62
N VAL A 139 -5.22 -2.76 7.99
CA VAL A 139 -4.43 -2.42 6.79
C VAL A 139 -5.34 -2.03 5.63
N LEU A 140 -6.27 -2.90 5.26
CA LEU A 140 -7.16 -2.66 4.12
C LEU A 140 -8.01 -1.42 4.35
N GLY A 141 -8.52 -1.23 5.56
CA GLY A 141 -9.25 -0.03 5.97
C GLY A 141 -8.39 1.23 5.89
N GLY A 142 -7.16 1.22 6.40
CA GLY A 142 -6.24 2.36 6.35
C GLY A 142 -5.81 2.74 4.94
N ILE A 143 -5.52 1.76 4.09
CA ILE A 143 -5.26 1.98 2.66
C ILE A 143 -6.53 2.52 1.98
N GLY A 144 -7.70 1.96 2.27
CA GLY A 144 -8.98 2.46 1.77
C GLY A 144 -9.20 3.93 2.13
N LEU A 145 -9.02 4.30 3.40
CA LEU A 145 -9.12 5.68 3.88
C LEU A 145 -8.17 6.62 3.14
N THR A 146 -6.98 6.16 2.76
CA THR A 146 -6.06 6.94 1.93
C THR A 146 -6.70 7.32 0.59
N PHE A 147 -7.35 6.38 -0.09
CA PHE A 147 -8.06 6.65 -1.34
C PHE A 147 -9.31 7.52 -1.13
N LEU A 148 -9.98 7.41 0.01
CA LEU A 148 -11.04 8.35 0.36
C LEU A 148 -10.50 9.78 0.47
N PHE A 149 -9.35 9.99 1.11
CA PHE A 149 -8.70 11.30 1.18
C PHE A 149 -8.27 11.82 -0.20
N VAL A 150 -7.79 10.95 -1.09
CA VAL A 150 -7.50 11.29 -2.50
C VAL A 150 -8.76 11.83 -3.18
N TYR A 151 -9.89 11.12 -3.05
CA TYR A 151 -11.18 11.54 -3.62
C TYR A 151 -11.65 12.88 -3.05
N LEU A 152 -11.54 13.08 -1.74
CA LEU A 152 -11.96 14.32 -1.07
C LEU A 152 -11.14 15.55 -1.48
N THR A 153 -9.90 15.35 -1.92
CA THR A 153 -9.01 16.46 -2.33
C THR A 153 -9.46 17.09 -3.65
N ASN A 154 -9.97 16.31 -4.61
CA ASN A 154 -10.62 16.83 -5.83
C ASN A 154 -11.61 15.79 -6.37
N ARG A 155 -12.89 15.96 -6.03
CA ARG A 155 -13.95 14.99 -6.37
C ARG A 155 -14.22 14.87 -7.87
N THR A 156 -13.96 15.94 -8.63
CA THR A 156 -14.26 15.98 -10.07
C THR A 156 -13.17 15.26 -10.88
N GLU A 157 -11.90 15.47 -10.55
CA GLU A 157 -10.79 14.83 -11.28
C GLU A 157 -10.40 13.47 -10.70
N ARG A 158 -10.61 13.27 -9.39
CA ARG A 158 -10.15 12.09 -8.65
C ARG A 158 -11.30 11.19 -8.20
N TRP A 159 -12.42 11.24 -8.93
CA TRP A 159 -13.58 10.38 -8.73
C TRP A 159 -13.23 8.89 -8.69
N TRP A 160 -12.21 8.48 -9.46
CA TRP A 160 -11.76 7.10 -9.57
C TRP A 160 -11.29 6.52 -8.24
N ALA A 161 -10.80 7.36 -7.30
CA ALA A 161 -10.31 6.91 -6.01
C ALA A 161 -11.42 6.35 -5.09
N LEU A 162 -12.68 6.67 -5.39
CA LEU A 162 -13.82 6.08 -4.68
C LEU A 162 -13.92 4.57 -4.91
N ILE A 163 -13.45 4.06 -6.05
CA ILE A 163 -13.46 2.64 -6.38
C ILE A 163 -12.47 1.86 -5.48
N PRO A 164 -11.16 2.17 -5.45
CA PRO A 164 -10.24 1.54 -4.51
C PRO A 164 -10.69 1.66 -3.05
N PHE A 165 -11.22 2.82 -2.64
CA PHE A 165 -11.77 2.97 -1.28
C PHE A 165 -12.88 1.96 -1.02
N GLY A 166 -13.91 1.91 -1.86
CA GLY A 166 -15.06 1.02 -1.65
C GLY A 166 -14.68 -0.46 -1.72
N VAL A 167 -13.79 -0.85 -2.64
CA VAL A 167 -13.26 -2.22 -2.73
C VAL A 167 -12.51 -2.59 -1.45
N LEU A 168 -11.57 -1.76 -0.99
CA LEU A 168 -10.77 -2.03 0.19
C LEU A 168 -11.57 -2.02 1.49
N SER A 169 -12.55 -1.11 1.63
CA SER A 169 -13.48 -1.11 2.76
C SER A 169 -14.39 -2.33 2.77
N THR A 170 -14.80 -2.82 1.60
CA THR A 170 -15.55 -4.08 1.49
C THR A 170 -14.69 -5.27 1.91
N LEU A 171 -13.44 -5.35 1.42
CA LEU A 171 -12.50 -6.41 1.81
C LEU A 171 -12.16 -6.36 3.30
N ALA A 172 -11.94 -5.18 3.88
CA ALA A 172 -11.74 -5.00 5.31
C ALA A 172 -12.96 -5.46 6.13
N THR A 173 -14.17 -5.24 5.61
CA THR A 173 -15.40 -5.74 6.27
C THR A 173 -15.48 -7.26 6.20
N ILE A 174 -15.15 -7.84 5.04
CA ILE A 174 -15.16 -9.30 4.85
C ILE A 174 -14.16 -9.98 5.77
N THR A 175 -12.95 -9.44 5.94
CA THR A 175 -11.94 -10.06 6.82
C THR A 175 -12.41 -10.15 8.28
N VAL A 176 -13.33 -9.29 8.72
CA VAL A 176 -13.92 -9.33 10.07
C VAL A 176 -15.14 -10.25 10.16
N VAL A 177 -15.90 -10.35 9.07
CA VAL A 177 -17.21 -11.03 9.04
C VAL A 177 -17.10 -12.48 8.56
N SER A 178 -16.05 -12.83 7.80
CA SER A 178 -15.91 -14.14 7.14
C SER A 178 -15.85 -15.31 8.10
N GLU A 179 -15.37 -15.09 9.34
CA GLU A 179 -15.35 -16.15 10.36
C GLU A 179 -16.75 -16.54 10.87
N LYS A 180 -17.74 -15.66 10.67
CA LYS A 180 -19.11 -15.82 11.18
C LYS A 180 -20.11 -16.22 10.11
N VAL A 181 -19.69 -16.27 8.85
CA VAL A 181 -20.58 -16.31 7.69
C VAL A 181 -20.07 -17.35 6.69
N GLY A 182 -20.97 -18.11 6.07
CA GLY A 182 -20.60 -19.14 5.09
C GLY A 182 -19.91 -18.55 3.85
N GLU A 183 -19.16 -19.37 3.11
CA GLU A 183 -18.38 -18.93 1.93
C GLU A 183 -19.22 -18.19 0.89
N PHE A 184 -20.38 -18.76 0.51
CA PHE A 184 -21.30 -18.15 -0.46
C PHE A 184 -21.86 -16.80 0.02
N GLN A 185 -22.12 -16.67 1.31
CA GLN A 185 -22.62 -15.43 1.89
C GLN A 185 -21.51 -14.37 1.95
N SER A 186 -20.27 -14.76 2.22
CA SER A 186 -19.09 -13.87 2.12
C SER A 186 -18.91 -13.34 0.70
N ALA A 187 -19.06 -14.20 -0.32
CA ALA A 187 -19.08 -13.76 -1.71
C ALA A 187 -20.25 -12.81 -2.01
N GLY A 188 -21.44 -13.06 -1.45
CA GLY A 188 -22.59 -12.16 -1.54
C GLY A 188 -22.30 -10.77 -0.96
N VAL A 189 -21.72 -10.71 0.24
CA VAL A 189 -21.29 -9.45 0.89
C VAL A 189 -20.28 -8.70 0.02
N PHE A 190 -19.31 -9.41 -0.57
CA PHE A 190 -18.34 -8.82 -1.49
C PHE A 190 -19.00 -8.15 -2.69
N PHE A 191 -19.84 -8.88 -3.42
CA PHE A 191 -20.51 -8.35 -4.60
C PHE A 191 -21.45 -7.19 -4.25
N LEU A 192 -22.16 -7.24 -3.12
CA LEU A 192 -22.97 -6.11 -2.66
C LEU A 192 -22.12 -4.89 -2.30
N GLY A 193 -20.99 -5.07 -1.61
CA GLY A 193 -20.08 -3.96 -1.30
C GLY A 193 -19.53 -3.28 -2.56
N LEU A 194 -19.18 -4.07 -3.58
CA LEU A 194 -18.82 -3.54 -4.90
C LEU A 194 -20.00 -2.84 -5.59
N ALA A 195 -21.21 -3.40 -5.52
CA ALA A 195 -22.41 -2.79 -6.09
C ALA A 195 -22.68 -1.42 -5.47
N ILE A 196 -22.57 -1.30 -4.14
CA ILE A 196 -22.66 -0.04 -3.42
C ILE A 196 -21.55 0.92 -3.88
N THR A 197 -20.32 0.43 -4.03
CA THR A 197 -19.20 1.25 -4.50
C THR A 197 -19.47 1.87 -5.86
N PHE A 198 -19.90 1.07 -6.85
CA PHE A 198 -20.24 1.59 -8.18
C PHE A 198 -21.50 2.46 -8.19
N LEU A 199 -22.48 2.17 -7.33
CA LEU A 199 -23.65 3.03 -7.16
C LEU A 199 -23.25 4.41 -6.60
N LEU A 200 -22.34 4.45 -5.61
CA LEU A 200 -21.79 5.70 -5.08
C LEU A 200 -21.00 6.46 -6.15
N VAL A 201 -20.23 5.77 -7.00
CA VAL A 201 -19.60 6.40 -8.17
C VAL A 201 -20.67 7.02 -9.08
N ALA A 202 -21.69 6.27 -9.47
CA ALA A 202 -22.74 6.76 -10.35
C ALA A 202 -23.45 8.00 -9.78
N LEU A 203 -23.81 7.97 -8.49
CA LEU A 203 -24.58 9.03 -7.83
C LEU A 203 -23.73 10.26 -7.46
N LEU A 204 -22.57 10.06 -6.84
CA LEU A 204 -21.76 11.15 -6.31
C LEU A 204 -20.92 11.84 -7.39
N THR A 205 -20.53 11.10 -8.42
CA THR A 205 -19.61 11.61 -9.47
C THR A 205 -20.30 11.76 -10.83
N LYS A 206 -21.61 11.43 -10.89
CA LYS A 206 -22.47 11.53 -12.08
C LYS A 206 -21.99 10.67 -13.26
N MET A 207 -21.22 9.63 -12.97
CA MET A 207 -20.70 8.68 -13.96
C MET A 207 -21.75 7.63 -14.29
N THR A 208 -22.58 7.90 -15.31
CA THR A 208 -23.72 7.04 -15.67
C THR A 208 -23.35 5.61 -16.06
N TRP A 209 -22.13 5.39 -16.56
CA TRP A 209 -21.64 4.05 -16.90
C TRP A 209 -21.58 3.13 -15.66
N ALA A 210 -21.42 3.67 -14.45
CA ALA A 210 -21.29 2.90 -13.23
C ALA A 210 -22.60 2.25 -12.75
N TYR A 211 -23.77 2.66 -13.29
CA TYR A 211 -25.04 1.99 -12.99
C TYR A 211 -25.09 0.54 -13.49
N TYR A 212 -24.48 0.24 -14.65
CA TYR A 212 -24.52 -1.11 -15.21
C TYR A 212 -23.73 -2.11 -14.34
N PRO A 213 -22.45 -1.86 -13.98
CA PRO A 213 -21.74 -2.71 -13.02
C PRO A 213 -22.47 -2.80 -11.68
N ALA A 214 -22.98 -1.69 -11.15
CA ALA A 214 -23.70 -1.68 -9.87
C ALA A 214 -24.92 -2.62 -9.89
N ALA A 215 -25.73 -2.59 -10.95
CA ALA A 215 -26.90 -3.45 -11.09
C ALA A 215 -26.52 -4.94 -11.20
N VAL A 216 -25.54 -5.27 -12.04
CA VAL A 216 -25.07 -6.66 -12.21
C VAL A 216 -24.51 -7.21 -10.90
N LEU A 217 -23.64 -6.43 -10.23
CA LEU A 217 -23.05 -6.82 -8.96
C LEU A 217 -24.09 -6.93 -7.85
N ALA A 218 -25.13 -6.08 -7.85
CA ALA A 218 -26.21 -6.17 -6.88
C ALA A 218 -26.99 -7.49 -7.02
N VAL A 219 -27.31 -7.87 -8.26
CA VAL A 219 -27.97 -9.15 -8.56
C VAL A 219 -27.09 -10.33 -8.12
N MET A 220 -25.81 -10.31 -8.45
CA MET A 220 -24.86 -11.35 -8.02
C MET A 220 -24.73 -11.43 -6.50
N GLY A 221 -24.70 -10.28 -5.82
CA GLY A 221 -24.63 -10.20 -4.37
C GLY A 221 -25.87 -10.77 -3.67
N ILE A 222 -27.07 -10.48 -4.20
CA ILE A 222 -28.33 -11.06 -3.71
C ILE A 222 -28.33 -12.58 -3.87
N PHE A 223 -27.90 -13.10 -5.03
CA PHE A 223 -27.78 -14.54 -5.24
C PHE A 223 -26.75 -15.20 -4.31
N GLY A 224 -25.64 -14.52 -4.03
CA GLY A 224 -24.63 -14.94 -3.04
C GLY A 224 -25.21 -15.08 -1.64
N LEU A 225 -25.88 -14.04 -1.14
CA LEU A 225 -26.51 -14.07 0.18
C LEU A 225 -27.58 -15.15 0.32
N ALA A 226 -28.35 -15.39 -0.73
CA ALA A 226 -29.37 -16.44 -0.75
C ALA A 226 -28.79 -17.86 -0.91
N SER A 227 -27.47 -18.02 -0.99
CA SER A 227 -26.78 -19.30 -1.27
C SER A 227 -27.23 -19.96 -2.59
N LEU A 228 -27.74 -19.15 -3.52
CA LEU A 228 -28.23 -19.60 -4.83
C LEU A 228 -27.10 -19.68 -5.88
N LEU A 229 -25.86 -19.34 -5.51
CA LEU A 229 -24.69 -19.44 -6.39
C LEU A 229 -24.42 -20.87 -6.86
N ASN A 230 -24.81 -21.89 -6.08
CA ASN A 230 -24.75 -23.28 -6.53
C ASN A 230 -25.62 -23.50 -7.78
N VAL A 231 -26.83 -22.94 -7.81
CA VAL A 231 -27.72 -23.00 -8.99
C VAL A 231 -27.09 -22.23 -10.16
N MET A 232 -26.48 -21.08 -9.88
CA MET A 232 -25.79 -20.28 -10.89
C MET A 232 -24.62 -21.02 -11.53
N ASN A 233 -23.87 -21.80 -10.76
CA ASN A 233 -22.78 -22.63 -11.28
C ASN A 233 -23.28 -23.65 -12.31
N TYR A 234 -24.45 -24.27 -12.06
CA TYR A 234 -25.08 -25.15 -13.04
C TYR A 234 -25.53 -24.39 -14.29
N VAL A 235 -26.14 -23.20 -14.13
CA VAL A 235 -26.54 -22.36 -15.27
C VAL A 235 -25.33 -21.98 -16.12
N TRP A 236 -24.21 -21.59 -15.49
CA TRP A 236 -22.98 -21.23 -16.20
C TRP A 236 -22.37 -22.42 -16.92
N ALA A 237 -22.33 -23.60 -16.28
CA ALA A 237 -21.87 -24.83 -16.89
C ALA A 237 -22.71 -25.20 -18.12
N VAL A 238 -24.04 -25.14 -18.01
CA VAL A 238 -24.95 -25.39 -19.13
C VAL A 238 -24.75 -24.38 -20.25
N GLY A 239 -24.61 -23.08 -19.92
CA GLY A 239 -24.34 -22.03 -20.89
C GLY A 239 -23.05 -22.27 -21.68
N LEU A 240 -21.96 -22.61 -20.99
CA LEU A 240 -20.68 -22.96 -21.62
C LEU A 240 -20.79 -24.18 -22.53
N ILE A 241 -21.54 -25.21 -22.11
CA ILE A 241 -21.79 -26.39 -22.94
C ILE A 241 -22.55 -25.99 -24.21
N VAL A 242 -23.62 -25.22 -24.10
CA VAL A 242 -24.45 -24.79 -25.25
C VAL A 242 -23.63 -23.94 -26.21
N VAL A 243 -22.85 -22.97 -25.69
CA VAL A 243 -21.97 -22.13 -26.52
C VAL A 243 -20.90 -22.98 -27.20
N GLY A 244 -20.28 -23.93 -26.48
CA GLY A 244 -19.30 -24.85 -27.05
C GLY A 244 -19.88 -25.70 -28.19
N VAL A 245 -21.08 -26.27 -27.99
CA VAL A 245 -21.80 -27.02 -29.02
C VAL A 245 -22.14 -26.14 -30.22
N PHE A 246 -22.61 -24.91 -30.00
CA PHE A 246 -22.92 -23.96 -31.07
C PHE A 246 -21.68 -23.61 -31.91
N VAL A 247 -20.54 -23.36 -31.27
CA VAL A 247 -19.27 -23.06 -31.96
C VAL A 247 -18.82 -24.26 -32.79
N LEU A 248 -18.87 -25.48 -32.25
CA LEU A 248 -18.53 -26.71 -32.97
C LEU A 248 -19.46 -26.92 -34.17
N PHE A 249 -20.77 -26.79 -33.96
CA PHE A 249 -21.76 -26.93 -35.01
C PHE A 249 -21.51 -25.95 -36.17
N ARG A 250 -21.25 -24.67 -35.85
CA ARG A 250 -20.93 -23.65 -36.85
C ARG A 250 -19.63 -23.93 -37.61
N TYR A 251 -18.61 -24.46 -36.94
CA TYR A 251 -17.34 -24.83 -37.57
C TYR A 251 -17.51 -25.93 -38.62
N PHE A 252 -18.29 -26.96 -38.32
CA PHE A 252 -18.54 -28.05 -39.27
C PHE A 252 -19.46 -27.62 -40.43
N MET A 253 -20.44 -26.73 -40.19
CA MET A 253 -21.31 -26.22 -41.25
C MET A 253 -20.63 -25.23 -42.20
N GLY A 254 -19.58 -24.53 -41.77
CA GLY A 254 -18.81 -23.62 -42.62
C GLY A 254 -17.81 -24.31 -43.56
N ARG A 255 -17.68 -25.63 -43.48
CA ARG A 255 -16.81 -26.47 -44.33
C ARG A 255 -17.56 -27.38 -45.30
N ALA A 256 -18.89 -27.46 -45.20
CA ALA A 256 -19.76 -28.15 -46.15
C ALA A 256 -20.28 -27.16 -47.20
#